data_AF-A0ABD7Q803-F1
#
_entry.id   AF-A0ABD7Q803-F1
#
_cell.length_a   1.000
_cell.length_b   1.000
_cell.length_c   1.000
_cell.angle_alpha   90.00
_cell.angle_beta   90.00
_cell.angle_gamma   90.00
#
_symmetry.space_group_name_H-M   'P 1'
#
loop_
_entity.id
_entity.type
_entity.pdbx_description
1 polymer ?
#
loop_
_entity_poly.entity_id
_entity_poly.type
_entity_poly.pdbx_seq_one_letter_code
_entity_poly.pdbx_strand_id
1 'polypeptide(L)' 'MIEEHESLNLGEVKGFSIHIDAATAQRLKQYRIRYLKENAGKPLPSVAMITRYAINQWLDGAQ' A
#
# COMPACT_ATOMS: atom_id res chain seq x y z
N MET A 1 17.60 11.07 -20.18
CA MET A 1 16.13 11.08 -20.33
C MET A 1 15.59 10.34 -19.13
N ILE A 2 14.98 11.05 -18.19
CA ILE A 2 14.32 10.44 -17.03
C ILE A 2 12.91 10.16 -17.53
N GLU A 3 12.55 8.89 -17.69
CA GLU A 3 11.16 8.51 -17.88
C GLU A 3 10.43 8.87 -16.58
N GLU A 4 9.74 10.02 -16.62
CA GLU A 4 8.71 10.38 -15.66
C GLU A 4 7.58 9.35 -15.80
N HIS A 5 7.75 8.20 -15.14
CA HIS A 5 6.65 7.29 -14.91
C HIS A 5 5.55 8.07 -14.21
N GLU A 6 4.49 8.33 -14.98
CA GLU A 6 3.25 9.00 -14.62
C GLU A 6 2.92 8.83 -13.14
N SER A 7 3.15 9.90 -12.39
CA SER A 7 2.55 10.04 -11.07
C SER A 7 1.04 9.96 -11.27
N LEU A 8 0.44 8.80 -10.98
CA LEU A 8 -1.02 8.56 -10.91
C LEU A 8 -1.76 9.48 -9.92
N ASN A 9 -1.08 10.47 -9.33
CA ASN A 9 -1.63 11.44 -8.40
C ASN A 9 -1.77 12.80 -9.08
N LEU A 10 -2.82 12.95 -9.90
CA LEU A 10 -3.22 14.23 -10.51
C LEU A 10 -4.07 15.12 -9.57
N GLY A 11 -4.22 14.72 -8.30
CA GLY A 11 -5.01 15.44 -7.29
C GLY A 11 -4.19 15.85 -6.07
N GLU A 12 -4.71 16.82 -5.31
CA GLU A 12 -4.17 17.21 -4.01
C GLU A 12 -4.02 15.98 -3.10
N VAL A 13 -2.88 15.87 -2.40
CA VAL A 13 -2.65 14.80 -1.41
C VAL A 13 -3.57 15.02 -0.21
N LYS A 14 -4.77 14.45 -0.27
CA LYS A 14 -5.70 14.46 0.86
C LYS A 14 -5.30 13.37 1.84
N GLY A 15 -5.01 13.77 3.08
CA GLY A 15 -4.91 12.82 4.18
C GLY A 15 -6.25 12.12 4.36
N PHE A 16 -6.22 10.80 4.58
CA PHE A 16 -7.42 10.02 4.86
C PHE A 16 -7.20 9.17 6.10
N SER A 17 -8.27 8.98 6.88
CA SER A 17 -8.31 8.03 7.98
C SER A 17 -9.19 6.86 7.58
N ILE A 18 -8.71 5.65 7.82
CA ILE A 18 -9.44 4.41 7.57
C ILE A 18 -9.57 3.62 8.85
N HIS A 19 -10.76 3.09 9.09
CA HIS A 19 -10.95 2.09 10.11
C HIS A 19 -10.61 0.72 9.52
N ILE A 20 -9.71 0.00 10.17
CA ILE A 20 -9.36 -1.38 9.83
C ILE A 20 -9.76 -2.25 11.01
N ASP A 21 -10.58 -3.27 10.76
CA ASP A 21 -10.98 -4.20 11.80
C ASP A 21 -9.77 -4.96 12.37
N ALA A 22 -9.92 -5.48 13.59
CA ALA A 22 -8.83 -6.14 14.30
C ALA A 22 -8.22 -7.33 13.53
N ALA A 23 -9.06 -8.12 12.83
CA ALA A 23 -8.59 -9.28 12.09
C ALA A 23 -7.79 -8.86 10.85
N THR A 24 -8.23 -7.84 10.11
CA THR A 24 -7.47 -7.28 9.00
C THR A 24 -6.16 -6.64 9.47
N ALA A 25 -6.17 -5.92 10.59
CA ALA A 25 -4.96 -5.35 11.17
C ALA A 25 -3.94 -6.43 11.56
N GLN A 26 -4.39 -7.57 12.09
CA GLN A 26 -3.52 -8.71 12.39
C GLN A 26 -2.91 -9.32 11.13
N ARG A 27 -3.71 -9.52 10.06
CA ARG A 27 -3.21 -10.03 8.78
C ARG A 27 -2.16 -9.12 8.16
N LEU A 28 -2.36 -7.79 8.23
CA LEU A 28 -1.38 -6.82 7.75
C LEU A 28 -0.05 -6.89 8.52
N LYS A 29 -0.10 -7.08 9.85
CA LYS A 29 1.12 -7.29 10.66
C LYS A 29 1.85 -8.57 10.24
N GLN A 30 1.12 -9.67 10.05
CA GLN A 30 1.71 -10.94 9.61
C GLN A 30 2.34 -10.83 8.21
N TYR A 31 1.66 -10.16 7.28
CA TYR A 31 2.22 -9.86 5.96
C TYR A 31 3.54 -9.09 6.07
N ARG A 32 3.60 -8.04 6.90
CA ARG A 32 4.82 -7.24 7.10
C ARG A 32 5.97 -8.07 7.69
N ILE A 33 5.68 -8.97 8.65
CA ILE A 33 6.69 -9.89 9.20
C ILE A 33 7.22 -10.82 8.11
N ARG A 34 6.33 -11.37 7.27
CA ARG A 34 6.73 -12.22 6.15
C ARG A 34 7.57 -11.46 5.13
N TYR A 35 7.16 -10.24 4.78
CA TYR A 35 7.90 -9.38 3.87
C TYR A 35 9.35 -9.13 4.34
N LEU A 36 9.55 -8.84 5.63
CA LEU A 36 10.89 -8.66 6.20
C LEU A 36 11.79 -9.89 6.03
N LYS A 37 11.21 -11.10 6.16
CA LYS A 37 11.96 -12.35 6.00
C LYS A 37 12.33 -12.62 4.54
N GLU A 38 11.41 -12.33 3.62
CA GLU A 38 11.56 -12.61 2.19
C GLU A 38 12.35 -11.52 1.45
N ASN A 39 12.41 -10.30 2.01
CA ASN A 39 13.01 -9.12 1.36
C ASN A 39 14.00 -8.42 2.30
N ALA A 40 15.01 -9.15 2.76
CA ALA A 40 16.05 -8.59 3.62
C ALA A 40 16.71 -7.36 2.98
N GLY A 41 16.86 -6.28 3.77
CA GLY A 41 17.46 -5.01 3.32
C GLY A 41 16.55 -4.08 2.51
N LYS A 42 15.34 -4.51 2.12
CA LYS A 42 14.35 -3.63 1.49
C LYS A 42 13.54 -2.86 2.53
N PRO A 43 13.07 -1.63 2.21
CA PRO A 43 12.18 -0.88 3.09
C PRO A 43 10.91 -1.66 3.39
N LEU A 44 10.52 -1.70 4.66
CA LEU A 44 9.27 -2.33 5.07
C LEU A 44 8.08 -1.45 4.67
N PRO A 45 7.14 -1.93 3.85
CA PRO A 45 5.96 -1.15 3.50
C PRO A 45 5.12 -0.81 4.73
N SER A 46 4.64 0.44 4.77
CA SER A 46 3.71 0.90 5.80
C SER A 46 2.32 0.34 5.55
N VAL A 47 1.48 0.31 6.59
CA VAL A 47 0.07 -0.10 6.45
C VAL A 47 -0.65 0.80 5.43
N ALA A 48 -0.41 2.11 5.47
CA ALA A 48 -1.01 3.05 4.52
C ALA A 48 -0.62 2.75 3.07
N MET A 49 0.65 2.39 2.80
CA MET A 49 1.10 2.00 1.46
C MET A 49 0.43 0.72 0.98
N ILE A 50 0.36 -0.29 1.85
CA ILE A 50 -0.30 -1.57 1.53
C ILE A 50 -1.77 -1.34 1.23
N THR A 51 -2.46 -0.54 2.05
CA THR A 51 -3.87 -0.23 1.84
C THR A 51 -4.10 0.54 0.55
N ARG A 52 -3.28 1.56 0.27
CA ARG A 52 -3.36 2.32 -0.99
C ARG A 52 -3.17 1.41 -2.20
N TYR A 53 -2.17 0.53 -2.16
CA TYR A 53 -1.93 -0.43 -3.22
C TYR A 53 -3.15 -1.34 -3.44
N ALA A 54 -3.72 -1.89 -2.36
CA ALA A 54 -4.90 -2.75 -2.45
C ALA A 54 -6.13 -2.02 -3.02
N ILE A 55 -6.36 -0.76 -2.62
CA ILE A 55 -7.45 0.07 -3.15
C ILE A 55 -7.25 0.33 -4.64
N ASN A 56 -6.03 0.71 -5.06
CA ASN A 56 -5.74 0.95 -6.47
C ASN A 56 -5.98 -0.32 -7.31
N GLN A 57 -5.48 -1.47 -6.86
CA GLN A 57 -5.74 -2.75 -7.55
C GLN A 57 -7.22 -3.10 -7.65
N TRP A 58 -8.01 -2.76 -6.62
CA TRP A 58 -9.46 -2.95 -6.66
C TRP A 58 -10.15 -1.99 -7.64
N LEU A 59 -9.74 -0.73 -7.68
CA LEU A 59 -10.28 0.26 -8.63
C LEU A 59 -9.91 -0.07 -10.07
N ASP A 60 -8.66 -0.46 -10.32
CA ASP A 60 -8.18 -0.86 -11.65
C ASP A 60 -8.92 -2.09 -12.17
N GLY A 61 -9.23 -3.05 -11.28
CA GLY A 61 -10.02 -4.25 -11.61
C GLY A 61 -11.54 -4.04 -11.63
N ALA A 62 -12.04 -2.86 -11.26
CA ALA A 62 -13.46 -2.51 -11.32
C ALA A 62 -13.86 -1.79 -12.62
N GLN A 63 -12.90 -1.58 -13.54
CA GLN A 63 -13.12 -1.06 -14.89
C GLN A 63 -13.48 -2.15 -15.89
#